data_AF-A0A1S4DXQ0-F1
#
_entry.id   AF-A0A1S4DXQ0-F1
#
_cell.length_a   1.000
_cell.length_b   1.000
_cell.length_c   1.000
_cell.angle_alpha   90.00
_cell.angle_beta   90.00
_cell.angle_gamma   90.00
#
_symmetry.space_group_name_H-M   'P 1'
#
loop_
_entity.id
_entity.type
_entity.pdbx_description
1 polymer ?
#
loop_
_entity_poly.entity_id
_entity_poly.type
_entity_poly.pdbx_seq_one_letter_code
_entity_poly.pdbx_strand_id
1 'polypeptide(L)'
;MGKSIWELGIEDLVRTGLNLHEAVEFNRILKNVLSTTQRSKPTEVWRELMARRALKPTHPFELHRLLYYSVYANWNISTSGPPPYWFPSLDQSKLTNLGKIMELQGPKLLGASYKDPISSFSLFQKFSIQNPEIYWSIVLQELSVTFQKAPRCILDRTEKPNGRWLPDSMLNIAECCLRSSSRLLRDDNSLAIVWRDEGCDNSNVNHMTLKQLREKVTLVANALDATFSKGDAVAIDMPLTVDAVVIYLAIVLAGLVVVSIADSFAANEVAVRLLISKAKGIFTQDFILRGGKKYPLYSRVIEGGSCKAIVIPVTGNRLEVDLREQDLSWEEFLSTAKEFPRSNCYSPMYHSIDAVTNILFSSGTTGKPKAIPWTQLSPIRCAADSWAHMDVQAGDVFCWPTNLGWAMGPVSVYSSLLVGATLALYHGSPLGHGFGKFVQDAGVTILGTIPSLVKTWKDTRCMEGLNWTKIRYFASTGETSNVDDDLWLSSRSYYKPLFECCGGTELGSSFIVGSPVQPQAFGAFSTASMTTGQKISLALVK
;
A
#
# COMPACT_ATOMS: atom_id res chain seq x y z
N MET A 1 27.61 -4.94 -25.57
CA MET A 1 27.16 -3.53 -25.64
C MET A 1 26.14 -3.44 -26.76
N GLY A 2 24.94 -2.94 -26.46
CA GLY A 2 23.88 -2.77 -27.46
C GLY A 2 24.13 -1.56 -28.37
N LYS A 3 23.42 -1.49 -29.49
CA LYS A 3 23.45 -0.31 -30.38
C LYS A 3 23.00 0.94 -29.65
N SER A 4 23.66 2.06 -29.88
CA SER A 4 23.22 3.37 -29.43
C SER A 4 21.92 3.78 -30.14
N ILE A 5 21.11 4.63 -29.51
CA ILE A 5 19.86 5.13 -30.08
C ILE A 5 20.04 5.82 -31.45
N TRP A 6 21.23 6.38 -31.70
CA TRP A 6 21.58 7.03 -32.96
C TRP A 6 21.85 6.04 -34.11
N GLU A 7 22.14 4.79 -33.78
CA GLU A 7 22.49 3.72 -34.71
C GLU A 7 21.29 2.85 -35.08
N LEU A 8 20.14 3.04 -34.41
CA LEU A 8 18.94 2.28 -34.71
C LEU A 8 18.39 2.62 -36.10
N GLY A 9 18.06 1.58 -36.85
CA GLY A 9 17.38 1.64 -38.15
C GLY A 9 16.00 0.98 -38.12
N ILE A 10 15.29 1.05 -39.25
CA ILE A 10 13.95 0.45 -39.40
C ILE A 10 13.99 -1.07 -39.16
N GLU A 11 15.05 -1.76 -39.61
CA GLU A 11 15.20 -3.20 -39.40
C GLU A 11 15.27 -3.56 -37.91
N ASP A 12 15.95 -2.75 -37.09
CA ASP A 12 16.02 -2.98 -35.64
C ASP A 12 14.63 -2.84 -35.01
N LEU A 13 13.82 -1.87 -35.48
CA LEU A 13 12.44 -1.67 -35.02
C LEU A 13 11.52 -2.82 -35.44
N VAL A 14 11.64 -3.33 -36.66
CA VAL A 14 10.86 -4.50 -37.12
C VAL A 14 11.15 -5.73 -36.26
N ARG A 15 12.42 -5.94 -35.85
CA ARG A 15 12.80 -7.05 -34.96
C ARG A 15 12.14 -7.00 -33.57
N THR A 16 11.60 -5.85 -33.15
CA THR A 16 10.88 -5.71 -31.89
C THR A 16 9.43 -6.20 -31.95
N GLY A 17 8.94 -6.57 -33.14
CA GLY A 17 7.56 -7.02 -33.36
C GLY A 17 6.64 -5.96 -33.98
N LEU A 18 7.16 -4.78 -34.33
CA LEU A 18 6.42 -3.82 -35.16
C LEU A 18 6.32 -4.32 -36.60
N ASN A 19 5.19 -4.08 -37.25
CA ASN A 19 5.11 -4.27 -38.70
C ASN A 19 5.90 -3.16 -39.43
N LEU A 20 6.18 -3.35 -40.72
CA LEU A 20 7.02 -2.42 -41.49
C LEU A 20 6.47 -0.99 -41.49
N HIS A 21 5.16 -0.82 -41.62
CA HIS A 21 4.52 0.50 -41.64
C HIS A 21 4.66 1.20 -40.27
N GLU A 22 4.38 0.49 -39.18
CA GLU A 22 4.59 0.98 -37.81
C GLU A 22 6.04 1.33 -37.53
N ALA A 23 6.99 0.51 -38.00
CA ALA A 23 8.41 0.73 -37.83
C ALA A 23 8.90 1.99 -38.59
N VAL A 24 8.41 2.22 -39.81
CA VAL A 24 8.72 3.44 -40.59
C VAL A 24 8.20 4.69 -39.87
N GLU A 25 6.95 4.65 -39.40
CA GLU A 25 6.34 5.77 -38.69
C GLU A 25 7.03 6.03 -37.34
N PHE A 26 7.32 4.98 -36.58
CA PHE A 26 8.06 5.12 -35.32
C PHE A 26 9.48 5.67 -35.57
N ASN A 27 10.18 5.21 -36.62
CA ASN A 27 11.49 5.75 -36.98
C ASN A 27 11.42 7.25 -37.31
N ARG A 28 10.36 7.72 -37.97
CA ARG A 28 10.15 9.15 -38.24
C ARG A 28 10.01 9.94 -36.94
N ILE A 29 9.22 9.44 -35.98
CA ILE A 29 9.08 10.03 -34.64
C ILE A 29 10.44 10.06 -33.93
N LEU A 30 11.17 8.94 -33.95
CA LEU A 30 12.47 8.82 -33.32
C LEU A 30 13.48 9.81 -33.91
N LYS A 31 13.61 9.89 -35.24
CA LYS A 31 14.52 10.85 -35.90
C LYS A 31 14.16 12.30 -35.56
N ASN A 32 12.86 12.62 -35.43
CA ASN A 32 12.43 13.95 -35.00
C ASN A 32 12.91 14.25 -33.56
N VAL A 33 12.68 13.34 -32.60
CA VAL A 33 13.18 13.48 -31.21
C VAL A 33 14.69 13.64 -31.15
N LEU A 34 15.42 12.80 -31.89
CA LEU A 34 16.88 12.83 -31.98
C LEU A 34 17.39 14.15 -32.59
N SER A 35 16.68 14.72 -33.56
CA SER A 35 17.02 16.02 -34.15
C SER A 35 16.81 17.19 -33.17
N THR A 36 15.73 17.15 -32.38
CA THR A 36 15.44 18.19 -31.37
C THR A 36 16.47 18.18 -30.25
N THR A 37 16.93 16.99 -29.86
CA THR A 37 17.87 16.84 -28.73
C THR A 37 19.33 17.04 -29.11
N GLN A 38 19.71 17.09 -30.39
CA GLN A 38 21.07 17.43 -30.86
C GLN A 38 22.22 16.69 -30.14
N ARG A 39 22.09 15.39 -29.87
CA ARG A 39 23.06 14.60 -29.05
C ARG A 39 23.23 15.10 -27.61
N SER A 40 22.17 15.64 -27.03
CA SER A 40 22.07 15.90 -25.59
C SER A 40 22.30 14.64 -24.77
N LYS A 41 22.47 14.83 -23.45
CA LYS A 41 22.64 13.74 -22.49
C LYS A 41 21.53 12.67 -22.65
N PRO A 42 21.82 11.38 -22.44
CA PRO A 42 20.82 10.30 -22.51
C PRO A 42 19.50 10.59 -21.79
N THR A 43 19.57 11.26 -20.64
CA THR A 43 18.39 11.64 -19.83
C THR A 43 17.45 12.60 -20.56
N GLU A 44 17.98 13.54 -21.36
CA GLU A 44 17.16 14.48 -22.14
C GLU A 44 16.52 13.78 -23.34
N VAL A 45 17.24 12.84 -23.98
CA VAL A 45 16.69 12.01 -25.05
C VAL A 45 15.53 11.17 -24.52
N TRP A 46 15.71 10.51 -23.37
CA TRP A 46 14.64 9.75 -22.73
C TRP A 46 13.45 10.63 -22.35
N ARG A 47 13.72 11.79 -21.71
CA ARG A 47 12.67 12.75 -21.32
C ARG A 47 11.84 13.19 -22.52
N GLU A 48 12.47 13.50 -23.65
CA GLU A 48 11.78 13.95 -24.85
C GLU A 48 10.92 12.82 -25.47
N LEU A 49 11.42 11.57 -25.48
CA LEU A 49 10.62 10.41 -25.90
C LEU A 49 9.36 10.25 -25.05
N MET A 50 9.48 10.44 -23.73
CA MET A 50 8.36 10.31 -22.80
C MET A 50 7.39 11.49 -22.91
N ALA A 51 7.89 12.72 -23.04
CA ALA A 51 7.08 13.93 -23.19
C ALA A 51 6.18 13.85 -24.43
N ARG A 52 6.69 13.31 -25.54
CA ARG A 52 5.91 13.09 -26.78
C ARG A 52 5.02 11.86 -26.75
N ARG A 53 5.07 11.06 -25.67
CA ARG A 53 4.43 9.73 -25.59
C ARG A 53 4.75 8.86 -26.81
N ALA A 54 6.01 8.91 -27.26
CA ALA A 54 6.46 8.17 -28.44
C ALA A 54 6.24 6.66 -28.27
N LEU A 55 6.46 6.15 -27.05
CA LEU A 55 6.18 4.78 -26.67
C LEU A 55 4.80 4.66 -26.01
N LYS A 56 3.90 3.88 -26.63
CA LYS A 56 2.54 3.63 -26.15
C LYS A 56 2.47 2.29 -25.40
N PRO A 57 1.59 2.12 -24.40
CA PRO A 57 1.37 0.83 -23.73
C PRO A 57 1.05 -0.32 -24.69
N THR A 58 0.44 -0.04 -25.83
CA THR A 58 0.09 -1.06 -26.83
C THR A 58 1.27 -1.53 -27.68
N HIS A 59 2.43 -0.88 -27.62
CA HIS A 59 3.60 -1.33 -28.36
C HIS A 59 4.19 -2.62 -27.76
N PRO A 60 4.86 -3.45 -28.57
CA PRO A 60 5.56 -4.64 -28.09
C PRO A 60 6.61 -4.29 -27.03
N PHE A 61 6.72 -5.09 -25.97
CA PHE A 61 7.67 -4.84 -24.89
C PHE A 61 9.13 -4.74 -25.37
N GLU A 62 9.52 -5.54 -26.37
CA GLU A 62 10.88 -5.48 -26.93
C GLU A 62 11.22 -4.11 -27.54
N LEU A 63 10.23 -3.34 -28.00
CA LEU A 63 10.45 -1.96 -28.46
C LEU A 63 10.82 -1.03 -27.30
N HIS A 64 10.09 -1.16 -26.18
CA HIS A 64 10.36 -0.40 -24.96
C HIS A 64 11.75 -0.72 -24.41
N ARG A 65 12.09 -2.01 -24.39
CA ARG A 65 13.39 -2.53 -23.95
C ARG A 65 14.54 -2.07 -24.84
N LEU A 66 14.40 -2.20 -26.16
CA LEU A 66 15.38 -1.72 -27.13
C LEU A 66 15.66 -0.23 -26.93
N LEU A 67 14.63 0.61 -26.87
CA LEU A 67 14.78 2.05 -26.75
C LEU A 67 15.45 2.46 -25.43
N TYR A 68 15.05 1.87 -24.31
CA TYR A 68 15.64 2.17 -23.01
C TYR A 68 17.15 1.89 -22.99
N TYR A 69 17.54 0.67 -23.40
CA TYR A 69 18.96 0.29 -23.42
C TYR A 69 19.77 1.01 -24.49
N SER A 70 19.17 1.36 -25.64
CA SER A 70 19.85 2.13 -26.68
C SER A 70 20.08 3.59 -26.28
N VAL A 71 19.16 4.22 -25.54
CA VAL A 71 19.36 5.57 -25.00
C VAL A 71 20.50 5.56 -23.97
N TYR A 72 20.52 4.57 -23.09
CA TYR A 72 21.52 4.44 -22.03
C TYR A 72 22.72 3.54 -22.40
N ALA A 73 22.96 3.27 -23.68
CA ALA A 73 23.98 2.32 -24.14
C ALA A 73 25.40 2.63 -23.63
N ASN A 74 25.70 3.93 -23.45
CA ASN A 74 26.98 4.45 -22.97
C ASN A 74 26.88 5.02 -21.54
N TRP A 75 25.83 4.68 -20.79
CA TRP A 75 25.64 5.16 -19.42
C TRP A 75 26.61 4.47 -18.45
N ASN A 76 27.36 5.25 -17.69
CA ASN A 76 28.28 4.71 -16.70
C ASN A 76 27.61 4.63 -15.32
N ILE A 77 27.14 3.43 -14.96
CA ILE A 77 26.44 3.18 -13.69
C ILE A 77 27.35 3.45 -12.48
N SER A 78 28.66 3.20 -12.56
CA SER A 78 29.55 3.35 -11.40
C SER A 78 29.77 4.81 -11.02
N THR A 79 29.73 5.73 -11.99
CA THR A 79 29.92 7.16 -11.76
C THR A 79 28.61 7.93 -11.67
N SER A 80 27.57 7.48 -12.36
CA SER A 80 26.31 8.23 -12.52
C SER A 80 25.11 7.57 -11.83
N GLY A 81 25.31 6.42 -11.18
CA GLY A 81 24.23 5.65 -10.56
C GLY A 81 23.32 4.99 -11.60
N PRO A 82 22.18 4.42 -11.17
CA PRO A 82 21.24 3.77 -12.07
C PRO A 82 20.59 4.80 -13.03
N PRO A 83 20.35 4.43 -14.30
CA PRO A 83 19.79 5.35 -15.30
C PRO A 83 18.34 5.73 -14.96
N PRO A 84 18.04 7.04 -14.76
CA PRO A 84 16.69 7.47 -14.42
C PRO A 84 15.74 7.32 -15.61
N TYR A 85 14.50 6.94 -15.37
CA TYR A 85 13.48 6.83 -16.42
C TYR A 85 12.32 7.81 -16.23
N TRP A 86 12.13 8.32 -15.01
CA TRP A 86 11.08 9.28 -14.71
C TRP A 86 11.65 10.49 -14.00
N PHE A 87 11.13 11.66 -14.37
CA PHE A 87 11.55 12.94 -13.84
C PHE A 87 10.31 13.72 -13.38
N PRO A 88 10.29 14.21 -12.14
CA PRO A 88 9.20 15.06 -11.68
C PRO A 88 9.18 16.36 -12.47
N SER A 89 7.99 16.74 -12.96
CA SER A 89 7.79 18.11 -13.44
C SER A 89 7.46 19.02 -12.27
N LEU A 90 7.83 20.30 -12.38
CA LEU A 90 7.56 21.26 -11.32
C LEU A 90 6.05 21.42 -11.07
N ASP A 91 5.24 21.51 -12.13
CA ASP A 91 3.79 21.65 -12.02
C ASP A 91 3.14 20.45 -11.32
N GLN A 92 3.54 19.22 -11.68
CA GLN A 92 3.05 18.03 -10.98
C GLN A 92 3.54 17.97 -9.54
N SER A 93 4.80 18.33 -9.30
CA SER A 93 5.39 18.32 -7.95
C SER A 93 4.61 19.22 -7.01
N LYS A 94 4.23 20.43 -7.45
CA LYS A 94 3.40 21.38 -6.67
C LYS A 94 2.01 20.83 -6.32
N LEU A 95 1.50 19.87 -7.08
CA LEU A 95 0.19 19.24 -6.84
C LEU A 95 0.25 18.01 -5.92
N THR A 96 1.46 17.50 -5.65
CA THR A 96 1.65 16.43 -4.65
C THR A 96 1.37 16.97 -3.25
N ASN A 97 1.03 16.10 -2.30
CA ASN A 97 0.84 16.42 -0.89
C ASN A 97 2.04 17.17 -0.30
N LEU A 98 3.25 16.62 -0.46
CA LEU A 98 4.47 17.29 -0.01
C LEU A 98 4.72 18.61 -0.75
N GLY A 99 4.50 18.65 -2.06
CA GLY A 99 4.69 19.88 -2.83
C GLY A 99 3.75 20.99 -2.40
N LYS A 100 2.48 20.70 -2.15
CA LYS A 100 1.50 21.66 -1.59
C LYS A 100 1.97 22.22 -0.24
N ILE A 101 2.44 21.35 0.66
CA ILE A 101 2.97 21.77 1.95
C ILE A 101 4.25 22.60 1.80
N MET A 102 5.16 22.19 0.91
CA MET A 102 6.38 22.92 0.65
C MET A 102 6.11 24.30 0.04
N GLU A 103 5.17 24.43 -0.89
CA GLU A 103 4.78 25.74 -1.44
C GLU A 103 4.16 26.64 -0.36
N LEU A 104 3.31 26.07 0.49
CA LEU A 104 2.59 26.82 1.52
C LEU A 104 3.50 27.25 2.70
N GLN A 105 4.35 26.35 3.17
CA GLN A 105 5.12 26.51 4.40
C GLN A 105 6.62 26.74 4.14
N GLY A 106 7.15 26.30 3.00
CA GLY A 106 8.56 26.38 2.65
C GLY A 106 9.17 27.78 2.80
N PRO A 107 8.54 28.86 2.31
CA PRO A 107 9.04 30.22 2.51
C PRO A 107 9.19 30.62 3.98
N LYS A 108 8.32 30.11 4.85
CA LYS A 108 8.36 30.38 6.30
C LYS A 108 9.40 29.51 7.01
N LEU A 109 9.47 28.23 6.64
CA LEU A 109 10.31 27.23 7.32
C LEU A 109 11.78 27.30 6.87
N LEU A 110 12.04 27.60 5.60
CA LEU A 110 13.37 27.58 5.00
C LEU A 110 13.85 28.99 4.55
N GLY A 111 12.99 30.01 4.68
CA GLY A 111 13.31 31.40 4.31
C GLY A 111 13.69 31.53 2.83
N ALA A 112 14.69 32.38 2.57
CA ALA A 112 15.23 32.62 1.23
C ALA A 112 15.87 31.37 0.56
N SER A 113 16.08 30.28 1.32
CA SER A 113 16.58 29.02 0.76
C SER A 113 15.50 28.19 0.07
N TYR A 114 14.23 28.50 0.30
CA TYR A 114 13.14 27.87 -0.43
C TYR A 114 13.07 28.41 -1.86
N LYS A 115 12.99 27.51 -2.84
CA LYS A 115 12.83 27.85 -4.25
C LYS A 115 11.58 27.21 -4.83
N ASP A 116 11.52 25.89 -4.73
CA ASP A 116 10.45 25.07 -5.27
C ASP A 116 10.50 23.66 -4.63
N PRO A 117 9.45 22.82 -4.80
CA PRO A 117 9.37 21.51 -4.16
C PRO A 117 10.49 20.54 -4.58
N ILE A 118 11.00 20.62 -5.81
CA ILE A 118 12.04 19.71 -6.30
C ILE A 118 13.39 20.16 -5.74
N SER A 119 13.76 21.42 -5.98
CA SER A 119 15.08 21.96 -5.62
C SER A 119 15.28 22.07 -4.11
N SER A 120 14.20 22.29 -3.35
CA SER A 120 14.26 22.44 -1.89
C SER A 120 13.95 21.15 -1.12
N PHE A 121 13.68 20.03 -1.79
CA PHE A 121 13.26 18.79 -1.13
C PHE A 121 14.26 18.31 -0.08
N SER A 122 15.55 18.21 -0.41
CA SER A 122 16.57 17.74 0.53
C SER A 122 16.70 18.65 1.76
N LEU A 123 16.52 19.96 1.57
CA LEU A 123 16.54 20.92 2.68
C LEU A 123 15.29 20.76 3.56
N PHE A 124 14.12 20.57 2.96
CA PHE A 124 12.87 20.32 3.67
C PHE A 124 12.89 18.99 4.44
N GLN A 125 13.42 17.92 3.85
CA GLN A 125 13.63 16.64 4.52
C GLN A 125 14.59 16.77 5.71
N LYS A 126 15.70 17.49 5.54
CA LYS A 126 16.60 17.76 6.68
C LYS A 126 15.90 18.54 7.78
N PHE A 127 15.10 19.55 7.40
CA PHE A 127 14.30 20.32 8.34
C PHE A 127 13.29 19.46 9.09
N SER A 128 12.56 18.56 8.41
CA SER A 128 11.54 17.72 9.04
C SER A 128 12.13 16.78 10.11
N ILE A 129 13.33 16.25 9.86
CA ILE A 129 14.05 15.39 10.80
C ILE A 129 14.54 16.19 12.02
N GLN A 130 15.02 17.41 11.80
CA GLN A 130 15.54 18.27 12.86
C GLN A 130 14.42 18.92 13.70
N ASN A 131 13.25 19.11 13.10
CA ASN A 131 12.11 19.80 13.71
C ASN A 131 10.84 18.92 13.69
N PRO A 132 10.85 17.76 14.39
CA PRO A 132 9.72 16.82 14.35
C PRO A 132 8.43 17.43 14.87
N GLU A 133 8.48 18.32 15.87
CA GLU A 133 7.32 19.04 16.40
C GLU A 133 6.55 19.79 15.30
N ILE A 134 7.26 20.44 14.38
CA ILE A 134 6.65 21.22 13.30
C ILE A 134 6.13 20.28 12.20
N TYR A 135 6.98 19.37 11.72
CA TYR A 135 6.62 18.50 10.61
C TYR A 135 5.44 17.58 10.95
N TRP A 136 5.47 16.91 12.10
CA TRP A 136 4.39 16.01 12.48
C TRP A 136 3.11 16.73 12.86
N SER A 137 3.18 17.98 13.35
CA SER A 137 1.97 18.80 13.51
C SER A 137 1.29 19.04 12.17
N ILE A 138 2.05 19.25 11.09
CA ILE A 138 1.49 19.37 9.73
C ILE A 138 0.89 18.03 9.30
N VAL A 139 1.66 16.93 9.39
CA VAL A 139 1.19 15.60 8.97
C VAL A 139 -0.09 15.19 9.70
N LEU A 140 -0.16 15.38 11.02
CA LEU A 140 -1.35 15.04 11.82
C LEU A 140 -2.58 15.88 11.44
N GLN A 141 -2.40 17.09 10.91
CA GLN A 141 -3.50 17.91 10.39
C GLN A 141 -3.96 17.46 9.00
N GLU A 142 -3.05 16.92 8.19
CA GLU A 142 -3.36 16.41 6.85
C GLU A 142 -3.95 14.99 6.89
N LEU A 143 -3.64 14.20 7.91
CA LEU A 143 -4.29 12.91 8.17
C LEU A 143 -5.59 13.10 8.96
N SER A 144 -6.54 12.18 8.81
CA SER A 144 -7.80 12.15 9.58
C SER A 144 -7.60 11.67 11.02
N VAL A 145 -6.57 12.14 11.72
CA VAL A 145 -6.25 11.75 13.10
C VAL A 145 -6.91 12.72 14.08
N THR A 146 -7.74 12.20 14.97
CA THR A 146 -8.37 12.97 16.04
C THR A 146 -8.05 12.35 17.38
N PHE A 147 -7.71 13.20 18.35
CA PHE A 147 -7.45 12.79 19.72
C PHE A 147 -8.64 13.12 20.61
N GLN A 148 -9.04 12.17 21.46
CA GLN A 148 -9.94 12.44 22.58
C GLN A 148 -9.22 13.27 23.66
N LYS A 149 -7.93 12.97 23.88
CA LYS A 149 -7.02 13.80 24.66
C LYS A 149 -5.78 14.08 23.83
N ALA A 150 -5.54 15.35 23.50
CA ALA A 150 -4.39 15.77 22.71
C ALA A 150 -3.07 15.41 23.41
N PRO A 151 -2.00 15.10 22.66
CA PRO A 151 -0.68 14.88 23.24
C PRO A 151 -0.13 16.16 23.87
N ARG A 152 0.73 16.02 24.87
CA ARG A 152 1.44 17.16 25.48
C ARG A 152 2.44 17.81 24.51
N CYS A 153 3.11 16.99 23.70
CA CYS A 153 4.02 17.40 22.62
C CYS A 153 4.08 16.29 21.55
N ILE A 154 4.71 16.53 20.39
CA ILE A 154 4.89 15.48 19.38
C ILE A 154 5.94 14.45 19.83
N LEU A 155 7.06 14.90 20.36
CA LEU A 155 8.17 14.02 20.75
C LEU A 155 8.82 14.49 22.04
N ASP A 156 8.64 13.71 23.11
CA ASP A 156 9.37 13.91 24.36
C ASP A 156 10.71 13.17 24.32
N ARG A 157 11.81 13.92 24.41
CA ARG A 157 13.19 13.39 24.38
C ARG A 157 13.82 13.20 25.76
N THR A 158 13.07 13.42 26.84
CA THR A 158 13.58 13.26 28.21
C THR A 158 13.94 11.80 28.52
N GLU A 159 13.22 10.84 27.93
CA GLU A 159 13.53 9.40 28.00
C GLU A 159 14.46 8.94 26.84
N LYS A 160 15.57 8.28 27.17
CA LYS A 160 16.60 7.80 26.21
C LYS A 160 16.24 6.43 25.59
N PRO A 161 16.72 6.09 24.37
CA PRO A 161 17.42 6.91 23.38
C PRO A 161 16.54 7.43 22.23
N ASN A 162 15.27 7.00 22.12
CA ASN A 162 14.40 7.27 20.97
C ASN A 162 13.26 8.26 21.25
N GLY A 163 13.09 8.69 22.51
CA GLY A 163 11.99 9.52 22.96
C GLY A 163 10.62 8.83 22.91
N ARG A 164 9.61 9.49 23.46
CA ARG A 164 8.20 9.06 23.44
C ARG A 164 7.40 9.95 22.51
N TRP A 165 6.71 9.33 21.56
CA TRP A 165 5.90 10.04 20.57
C TRP A 165 4.48 10.25 21.09
N LEU A 166 3.96 11.47 20.92
CA LEU A 166 2.60 11.86 21.30
C LEU A 166 2.23 11.48 22.74
N PRO A 167 3.10 11.74 23.75
CA PRO A 167 2.85 11.34 25.13
C PRO A 167 1.54 11.92 25.66
N ASP A 168 0.93 11.18 26.58
CA ASP A 168 -0.30 11.52 27.28
C ASP A 168 -1.57 11.56 26.41
N SER A 169 -1.44 11.34 25.10
CA SER A 169 -2.57 11.36 24.18
C SER A 169 -3.45 10.13 24.30
N MET A 170 -4.74 10.30 24.01
CA MET A 170 -5.72 9.22 23.91
C MET A 170 -6.51 9.35 22.62
N LEU A 171 -6.67 8.24 21.90
CA LEU A 171 -7.40 8.18 20.63
C LEU A 171 -7.93 6.76 20.38
N ASN A 172 -8.69 6.61 19.29
CA ASN A 172 -8.95 5.32 18.66
C ASN A 172 -8.69 5.45 17.16
N ILE A 173 -7.69 4.74 16.66
CA ILE A 173 -7.25 4.87 15.27
C ILE A 173 -8.23 4.27 14.26
N ALA A 174 -9.05 3.29 14.68
CA ALA A 174 -10.13 2.78 13.84
C ALA A 174 -11.26 3.81 13.71
N GLU A 175 -11.59 4.52 14.79
CA GLU A 175 -12.54 5.64 14.72
C GLU A 175 -12.05 6.71 13.72
N CYS A 176 -10.77 7.06 13.76
CA CYS A 176 -10.15 7.99 12.81
C CYS A 176 -10.37 7.58 11.34
N CYS A 177 -10.34 6.28 11.03
CA CYS A 177 -10.59 5.73 9.69
C CYS A 177 -12.07 5.81 9.25
N LEU A 178 -13.00 5.81 10.22
CA LEU A 178 -14.45 5.71 9.99
C LEU A 178 -15.16 7.07 9.99
N ARG A 179 -14.44 8.13 10.36
CA ARG A 179 -14.99 9.48 10.45
C ARG A 179 -14.99 10.19 9.10
N SER A 180 -16.02 11.01 8.92
CA SER A 180 -16.09 11.99 7.84
C SER A 180 -15.15 13.15 8.16
N SER A 181 -14.58 13.77 7.12
CA SER A 181 -13.60 14.84 7.22
C SER A 181 -13.87 15.87 6.14
N SER A 182 -14.25 17.08 6.55
CA SER A 182 -14.43 18.20 5.62
C SER A 182 -13.12 18.61 4.95
N ARG A 183 -11.99 18.51 5.67
CA ARG A 183 -10.65 18.79 5.13
C ARG A 183 -10.29 17.84 4.00
N LEU A 184 -10.59 16.55 4.16
CA LEU A 184 -10.35 15.53 3.14
C LEU A 184 -11.48 15.44 2.12
N LEU A 185 -12.49 16.33 2.18
CA LEU A 185 -13.70 16.29 1.34
C LEU A 185 -14.38 14.91 1.34
N ARG A 186 -14.35 14.23 2.49
CA ARG A 186 -14.87 12.89 2.68
C ARG A 186 -16.08 12.92 3.59
N ASP A 187 -17.22 12.52 3.05
CA ASP A 187 -18.49 12.44 3.76
C ASP A 187 -19.01 10.98 3.83
N ASP A 188 -20.22 10.82 4.35
CA ASP A 188 -20.86 9.53 4.53
C ASP A 188 -21.15 8.77 3.22
N ASN A 189 -21.26 9.49 2.09
CA ASN A 189 -21.53 8.93 0.77
C ASN A 189 -20.26 8.62 -0.02
N SER A 190 -19.12 9.13 0.44
CA SER A 190 -17.82 8.87 -0.16
C SER A 190 -17.50 7.37 -0.15
N LEU A 191 -16.90 6.89 -1.23
CA LEU A 191 -16.48 5.49 -1.33
C LEU A 191 -15.37 5.22 -0.30
N ALA A 192 -15.50 4.12 0.43
CA ALA A 192 -14.50 3.66 1.39
C ALA A 192 -13.80 2.39 0.88
N ILE A 193 -14.56 1.46 0.32
CA ILE A 193 -14.04 0.20 -0.21
C ILE A 193 -14.70 -0.11 -1.55
N VAL A 194 -13.91 -0.58 -2.52
CA VAL A 194 -14.39 -1.21 -3.76
C VAL A 194 -13.78 -2.60 -3.88
N TRP A 195 -14.55 -3.56 -4.40
CA TRP A 195 -14.03 -4.92 -4.55
C TRP A 195 -14.66 -5.72 -5.67
N ARG A 196 -14.02 -6.83 -6.01
CA ARG A 196 -14.55 -7.85 -6.90
C ARG A 196 -14.03 -9.23 -6.49
N ASP A 197 -14.90 -10.23 -6.58
CA ASP A 197 -14.56 -11.62 -6.36
C ASP A 197 -13.95 -12.25 -7.62
N GLU A 198 -13.02 -13.20 -7.43
CA GLU A 198 -12.44 -13.95 -8.53
C GLU A 198 -13.52 -14.70 -9.33
N GLY A 199 -13.46 -14.60 -10.66
CA GLY A 199 -14.44 -15.20 -11.56
C GLY A 199 -15.65 -14.30 -11.87
N CYS A 200 -15.78 -13.14 -11.21
CA CYS A 200 -16.83 -12.16 -11.47
C CYS A 200 -16.38 -11.04 -12.42
N ASP A 201 -15.50 -11.36 -13.37
CA ASP A 201 -14.88 -10.39 -14.30
C ASP A 201 -15.90 -9.58 -15.11
N ASN A 202 -17.04 -10.19 -15.44
CA ASN A 202 -18.12 -9.53 -16.19
C ASN A 202 -19.12 -8.77 -15.30
N SER A 203 -18.97 -8.85 -13.98
CA SER A 203 -19.82 -8.15 -13.03
C SER A 203 -19.30 -6.74 -12.75
N ASN A 204 -20.20 -5.84 -12.36
CA ASN A 204 -19.80 -4.51 -11.90
C ASN A 204 -18.91 -4.61 -10.66
N VAL A 205 -18.01 -3.64 -10.50
CA VAL A 205 -17.22 -3.50 -9.26
C VAL A 205 -18.17 -3.18 -8.11
N ASN A 206 -18.08 -3.96 -7.04
CA ASN A 206 -18.85 -3.71 -5.83
C ASN A 206 -18.28 -2.49 -5.08
N HIS A 207 -19.12 -1.80 -4.33
CA HIS A 207 -18.72 -0.60 -3.60
C HIS A 207 -19.38 -0.55 -2.23
N MET A 208 -18.68 0.08 -1.29
CA MET A 208 -19.15 0.35 0.06
C MET A 208 -18.81 1.79 0.43
N THR A 209 -19.83 2.55 0.82
CA THR A 209 -19.65 3.93 1.29
C THR A 209 -19.06 3.95 2.70
N LEU A 210 -18.54 5.12 3.11
CA LEU A 210 -18.04 5.32 4.46
C LEU A 210 -19.10 5.03 5.53
N LYS A 211 -20.36 5.45 5.29
CA LYS A 211 -21.47 5.16 6.20
C LYS A 211 -21.71 3.67 6.35
N GLN A 212 -21.77 2.93 5.24
CA GLN A 212 -21.99 1.48 5.26
C GLN A 212 -20.84 0.74 5.97
N LEU A 213 -19.59 1.18 5.75
CA LEU A 213 -18.44 0.64 6.46
C LEU A 213 -18.56 0.88 7.97
N ARG A 214 -18.91 2.11 8.38
CA ARG A 214 -19.10 2.48 9.80
C ARG A 214 -20.21 1.66 10.47
N GLU A 215 -21.33 1.45 9.78
CA GLU A 215 -22.46 0.63 10.25
C GLU A 215 -22.05 -0.83 10.45
N LYS A 216 -21.36 -1.43 9.47
CA LYS A 216 -20.84 -2.80 9.56
C LYS A 216 -19.82 -2.95 10.69
N VAL A 217 -18.87 -2.03 10.80
CA VAL A 217 -17.87 -2.05 11.88
C VAL A 217 -18.52 -1.90 13.25
N THR A 218 -19.52 -1.02 13.38
CA THR A 218 -20.30 -0.84 14.61
C THR A 218 -21.01 -2.12 15.03
N LEU A 219 -21.66 -2.81 14.08
CA LEU A 219 -22.33 -4.08 14.36
C LEU A 219 -21.35 -5.13 14.87
N VAL A 220 -20.20 -5.29 14.21
CA VAL A 220 -19.16 -6.25 14.63
C VAL A 220 -18.56 -5.87 15.98
N ALA A 221 -18.32 -4.58 16.24
CA ALA A 221 -17.80 -4.11 17.52
C ALA A 221 -18.77 -4.37 18.69
N ASN A 222 -20.09 -4.27 18.46
CA ASN A 222 -21.09 -4.66 19.45
C ASN A 222 -21.07 -6.17 19.75
N ALA A 223 -20.96 -7.01 18.72
CA ALA A 223 -20.85 -8.46 18.89
C ALA A 223 -19.55 -8.87 19.61
N LEU A 224 -18.45 -8.17 19.31
CA LEU A 224 -17.17 -8.34 20.02
C LEU A 224 -17.30 -8.04 21.51
N ASP A 225 -18.00 -6.96 21.90
CA ASP A 225 -18.20 -6.60 23.31
C ASP A 225 -19.09 -7.59 24.08
N ALA A 226 -19.99 -8.29 23.39
CA ALA A 226 -20.80 -9.35 23.99
C ALA A 226 -20.00 -10.66 24.15
N THR A 227 -18.92 -10.83 23.37
CA THR A 227 -18.18 -12.11 23.27
C THR A 227 -16.83 -12.09 23.98
N PHE A 228 -16.13 -10.95 24.01
CA PHE A 228 -14.76 -10.81 24.48
C PHE A 228 -14.61 -9.65 25.47
N SER A 229 -13.54 -9.68 26.25
CA SER A 229 -13.19 -8.62 27.21
C SER A 229 -12.18 -7.64 26.62
N LYS A 230 -12.26 -6.36 27.01
CA LYS A 230 -11.31 -5.32 26.56
C LYS A 230 -9.85 -5.77 26.76
N GLY A 231 -9.00 -5.52 25.77
CA GLY A 231 -7.61 -5.96 25.77
C GLY A 231 -7.38 -7.42 25.36
N ASP A 232 -8.44 -8.23 25.15
CA ASP A 232 -8.27 -9.57 24.61
C ASP A 232 -7.66 -9.53 23.21
N ALA A 233 -6.76 -10.48 22.95
CA ALA A 233 -6.17 -10.70 21.63
C ALA A 233 -7.10 -11.59 20.79
N VAL A 234 -7.51 -11.10 19.62
CA VAL A 234 -8.41 -11.80 18.70
C VAL A 234 -7.74 -11.92 17.34
N ALA A 235 -7.54 -13.15 16.88
CA ALA A 235 -6.83 -13.43 15.64
C ALA A 235 -7.73 -13.27 14.41
N ILE A 236 -7.10 -12.98 13.28
CA ILE A 236 -7.73 -13.03 11.97
C ILE A 236 -6.84 -13.92 11.09
N ASP A 237 -7.42 -15.01 10.59
CA ASP A 237 -6.82 -15.96 9.65
C ASP A 237 -7.82 -16.17 8.50
N MET A 238 -7.80 -15.26 7.54
CA MET A 238 -8.59 -15.29 6.31
C MET A 238 -8.00 -14.30 5.27
N PRO A 239 -8.34 -14.44 3.96
CA PRO A 239 -7.95 -13.49 2.93
C PRO A 239 -8.38 -12.05 3.27
N LEU A 240 -7.70 -11.05 2.70
CA LEU A 240 -8.05 -9.63 2.87
C LEU A 240 -9.32 -9.28 2.07
N THR A 241 -10.46 -9.71 2.60
CA THR A 241 -11.78 -9.37 2.07
C THR A 241 -12.32 -8.10 2.74
N VAL A 242 -13.45 -7.60 2.21
CA VAL A 242 -14.23 -6.54 2.87
C VAL A 242 -14.54 -6.89 4.33
N ASP A 243 -14.97 -8.13 4.60
CA ASP A 243 -15.30 -8.56 5.96
C ASP A 243 -14.05 -8.61 6.84
N ALA A 244 -12.89 -9.01 6.32
CA ALA A 244 -11.63 -8.96 7.05
C ALA A 244 -11.26 -7.52 7.45
N VAL A 245 -11.49 -6.53 6.58
CA VAL A 245 -11.28 -5.11 6.91
C VAL A 245 -12.27 -4.62 7.97
N VAL A 246 -13.54 -5.01 7.86
CA VAL A 246 -14.57 -4.68 8.86
C VAL A 246 -14.19 -5.25 10.23
N ILE A 247 -13.82 -6.53 10.29
CA ILE A 247 -13.42 -7.22 11.52
C ILE A 247 -12.18 -6.59 12.12
N TYR A 248 -11.15 -6.34 11.29
CA TYR A 248 -9.91 -5.70 11.72
C TYR A 248 -10.18 -4.34 12.40
N LEU A 249 -10.98 -3.48 11.77
CA LEU A 249 -11.33 -2.18 12.33
C LEU A 249 -12.22 -2.31 13.56
N ALA A 250 -13.14 -3.28 13.61
CA ALA A 250 -14.04 -3.50 14.73
C ALA A 250 -13.30 -3.95 16.00
N ILE A 251 -12.31 -4.85 15.88
CA ILE A 251 -11.45 -5.28 16.99
C ILE A 251 -10.74 -4.07 17.59
N VAL A 252 -10.12 -3.23 16.75
CA VAL A 252 -9.42 -2.02 17.21
C VAL A 252 -10.40 -0.99 17.79
N LEU A 253 -11.57 -0.80 17.18
CA LEU A 253 -12.60 0.13 17.66
C LEU A 253 -13.11 -0.28 19.06
N ALA A 254 -13.25 -1.58 19.28
CA ALA A 254 -13.66 -2.17 20.54
C ALA A 254 -12.56 -2.16 21.62
N GLY A 255 -11.32 -1.75 21.33
CA GLY A 255 -10.22 -1.79 22.30
C GLY A 255 -9.70 -3.20 22.57
N LEU A 256 -9.86 -4.09 21.59
CA LEU A 256 -9.25 -5.41 21.52
C LEU A 256 -7.96 -5.34 20.68
N VAL A 257 -7.16 -6.40 20.73
CA VAL A 257 -5.90 -6.48 19.98
C VAL A 257 -6.05 -7.44 18.81
N VAL A 258 -5.81 -6.98 17.59
CA VAL A 258 -5.80 -7.85 16.42
C VAL A 258 -4.55 -8.74 16.47
N VAL A 259 -4.69 -10.02 16.14
CA VAL A 259 -3.54 -10.90 15.85
C VAL A 259 -3.61 -11.29 14.38
N SER A 260 -2.75 -10.69 13.56
CA SER A 260 -2.80 -10.88 12.12
C SER A 260 -2.01 -12.13 11.72
N ILE A 261 -2.69 -13.12 11.14
CA ILE A 261 -2.10 -14.39 10.70
C ILE A 261 -2.30 -14.53 9.19
N ALA A 262 -1.26 -15.00 8.49
CA ALA A 262 -1.35 -15.19 7.05
C ALA A 262 -2.19 -16.44 6.73
N ASP A 263 -3.17 -16.27 5.84
CA ASP A 263 -4.10 -17.28 5.34
C ASP A 263 -3.44 -18.43 4.56
N SER A 264 -2.17 -18.26 4.20
CA SER A 264 -1.33 -19.27 3.56
C SER A 264 -0.63 -20.22 4.54
N PHE A 265 -0.70 -19.97 5.84
CA PHE A 265 0.02 -20.78 6.82
C PHE A 265 -0.62 -22.16 7.06
N ALA A 266 0.22 -23.12 7.41
CA ALA A 266 -0.20 -24.46 7.82
C ALA A 266 -0.71 -24.44 9.27
N ALA A 267 -1.46 -25.47 9.68
CA ALA A 267 -2.07 -25.58 11.01
C ALA A 267 -1.09 -25.30 12.16
N ASN A 268 0.11 -25.90 12.14
CA ASN A 268 1.12 -25.66 13.17
C ASN A 268 1.65 -24.21 13.20
N GLU A 269 1.76 -23.56 12.05
CA GLU A 269 2.20 -22.16 11.98
C GLU A 269 1.14 -21.21 12.56
N VAL A 270 -0.15 -21.52 12.35
CA VAL A 270 -1.27 -20.82 12.99
C VAL A 270 -1.26 -21.07 14.50
N ALA A 271 -1.13 -22.33 14.92
CA ALA A 271 -1.07 -22.76 16.31
C ALA A 271 -0.06 -21.96 17.14
N VAL A 272 1.18 -21.90 16.65
CA VAL A 272 2.29 -21.24 17.34
C VAL A 272 2.01 -19.75 17.53
N ARG A 273 1.38 -19.09 16.54
CA ARG A 273 1.03 -17.66 16.63
C ARG A 273 -0.09 -17.40 17.61
N LEU A 274 -1.15 -18.21 17.59
CA LEU A 274 -2.25 -18.16 18.56
C LEU A 274 -1.73 -18.34 19.99
N LEU A 275 -0.79 -19.26 20.20
CA LEU A 275 -0.16 -19.51 21.49
C LEU A 275 0.68 -18.32 21.96
N ILE A 276 1.56 -17.78 21.10
CA ILE A 276 2.43 -16.65 21.44
C ILE A 276 1.61 -15.41 21.78
N SER A 277 0.55 -15.13 21.01
CA SER A 277 -0.33 -13.98 21.24
C SER A 277 -1.36 -14.20 22.35
N LYS A 278 -1.48 -15.44 22.87
CA LYS A 278 -2.52 -15.84 23.83
C LYS A 278 -3.93 -15.49 23.33
N ALA A 279 -4.19 -15.74 22.04
CA ALA A 279 -5.44 -15.37 21.40
C ALA A 279 -6.65 -16.03 22.09
N LYS A 280 -7.69 -15.24 22.34
CA LYS A 280 -8.95 -15.69 22.96
C LYS A 280 -9.96 -16.19 21.94
N GLY A 281 -9.86 -15.70 20.71
CA GLY A 281 -10.63 -16.19 19.57
C GLY A 281 -9.94 -15.92 18.26
N ILE A 282 -10.53 -16.42 17.18
CA ILE A 282 -10.03 -16.27 15.81
C ILE A 282 -11.21 -16.11 14.84
N PHE A 283 -11.14 -15.09 13.98
CA PHE A 283 -11.99 -15.01 12.79
C PHE A 283 -11.34 -15.77 11.64
N THR A 284 -12.12 -16.63 10.99
CA THR A 284 -11.66 -17.42 9.85
C THR A 284 -12.79 -17.70 8.87
N GLN A 285 -12.51 -18.47 7.82
CA GLN A 285 -13.48 -18.90 6.83
C GLN A 285 -13.55 -20.43 6.77
N ASP A 286 -14.64 -20.95 6.21
CA ASP A 286 -14.76 -22.39 5.91
C ASP A 286 -13.62 -22.86 4.99
N PHE A 287 -13.36 -22.13 3.92
CA PHE A 287 -12.23 -22.36 3.00
C PHE A 287 -11.66 -21.04 2.43
N ILE A 288 -10.66 -21.15 1.57
CA ILE A 288 -10.19 -20.06 0.69
C ILE A 288 -10.47 -20.50 -0.74
N LEU A 289 -11.09 -19.62 -1.53
CA LEU A 289 -11.19 -19.78 -2.98
C LEU A 289 -10.10 -18.94 -3.64
N ARG A 290 -9.11 -19.59 -4.27
CA ARG A 290 -8.00 -18.88 -4.94
C ARG A 290 -7.48 -19.64 -6.14
N GLY A 291 -7.44 -18.98 -7.29
CA GLY A 291 -7.05 -19.59 -8.55
C GLY A 291 -7.97 -20.75 -8.94
N GLY A 292 -9.26 -20.62 -8.63
CA GLY A 292 -10.27 -21.67 -8.88
C GLY A 292 -10.14 -22.93 -8.01
N LYS A 293 -9.26 -22.92 -6.98
CA LYS A 293 -9.09 -24.04 -6.04
C LYS A 293 -9.63 -23.68 -4.67
N LYS A 294 -10.28 -24.65 -4.02
CA LYS A 294 -10.72 -24.58 -2.62
C LYS A 294 -9.63 -25.11 -1.71
N TYR A 295 -9.35 -24.36 -0.65
CA TYR A 295 -8.34 -24.67 0.35
C TYR A 295 -8.98 -24.64 1.74
N PRO A 296 -9.08 -25.76 2.46
CA PRO A 296 -9.84 -25.80 3.70
C PRO A 296 -9.11 -24.97 4.76
N LEU A 297 -9.79 -23.99 5.38
CA LEU A 297 -9.15 -23.03 6.28
C LEU A 297 -9.57 -23.28 7.73
N TYR A 298 -10.87 -23.35 8.00
CA TYR A 298 -11.40 -23.70 9.31
C TYR A 298 -10.78 -24.99 9.87
N SER A 299 -10.64 -26.03 9.03
CA SER A 299 -10.03 -27.30 9.44
C SER A 299 -8.58 -27.14 9.92
N ARG A 300 -7.79 -26.24 9.32
CA ARG A 300 -6.40 -25.96 9.74
C ARG A 300 -6.38 -25.21 11.07
N VAL A 301 -7.31 -24.28 11.25
CA VAL A 301 -7.43 -23.48 12.48
C VAL A 301 -7.76 -24.40 13.65
N ILE A 302 -8.69 -25.33 13.51
CA ILE A 302 -9.05 -26.27 14.59
C ILE A 302 -7.97 -27.31 14.86
N GLU A 303 -7.22 -27.73 13.83
CA GLU A 303 -6.08 -28.64 13.99
C GLU A 303 -4.94 -27.95 14.77
N GLY A 304 -4.72 -26.66 14.51
CA GLY A 304 -3.69 -25.87 15.16
C GLY A 304 -4.09 -25.25 16.51
N GLY A 305 -5.36 -25.05 16.81
CA GLY A 305 -5.78 -24.16 17.89
C GLY A 305 -7.00 -24.60 18.69
N SER A 306 -6.98 -24.29 19.98
CA SER A 306 -8.08 -24.56 20.91
C SER A 306 -8.98 -23.36 21.19
N CYS A 307 -8.65 -22.15 20.68
CA CYS A 307 -9.47 -20.97 20.90
C CYS A 307 -10.79 -21.02 20.10
N LYS A 308 -11.76 -20.21 20.53
CA LYS A 308 -13.06 -20.05 19.87
C LYS A 308 -12.88 -19.49 18.46
N ALA A 309 -13.42 -20.18 17.46
CA ALA A 309 -13.46 -19.68 16.09
C ALA A 309 -14.80 -19.01 15.78
N ILE A 310 -14.75 -17.91 15.04
CA ILE A 310 -15.91 -17.30 14.38
C ILE A 310 -15.71 -17.50 12.88
N VAL A 311 -16.60 -18.27 12.26
CA VAL A 311 -16.43 -18.74 10.87
C VAL A 311 -17.35 -18.01 9.92
N ILE A 312 -16.76 -17.39 8.91
CA ILE A 312 -17.45 -16.61 7.88
C ILE A 312 -17.60 -17.48 6.62
N PRO A 313 -18.81 -17.63 6.06
CA PRO A 313 -19.00 -18.39 4.83
C PRO A 313 -18.34 -17.66 3.65
N VAL A 314 -17.55 -18.37 2.83
CA VAL A 314 -16.99 -17.79 1.60
C VAL A 314 -18.06 -17.57 0.54
N THR A 315 -19.04 -18.48 0.45
CA THR A 315 -20.06 -18.47 -0.60
C THR A 315 -21.46 -18.45 0.00
N GLY A 316 -22.27 -17.47 -0.38
CA GLY A 316 -23.64 -17.34 0.10
C GLY A 316 -23.70 -17.10 1.62
N ASN A 317 -24.69 -17.70 2.28
CA ASN A 317 -24.98 -17.47 3.70
C ASN A 317 -24.82 -18.74 4.56
N ARG A 318 -24.26 -19.83 4.01
CA ARG A 318 -24.17 -21.12 4.71
C ARG A 318 -22.74 -21.63 4.69
N LEU A 319 -22.31 -22.20 5.81
CA LEU A 319 -21.01 -22.82 5.95
C LEU A 319 -20.99 -24.20 5.27
N GLU A 320 -19.88 -24.54 4.64
CA GLU A 320 -19.62 -25.89 4.10
C GLU A 320 -18.88 -26.80 5.12
N VAL A 321 -18.95 -26.48 6.42
CA VAL A 321 -18.27 -27.20 7.50
C VAL A 321 -19.14 -27.31 8.73
N ASP A 322 -18.98 -28.40 9.48
CA ASP A 322 -19.57 -28.56 10.81
C ASP A 322 -18.68 -27.88 11.86
N LEU A 323 -19.29 -27.04 12.69
CA LEU A 323 -18.58 -26.29 13.73
C LEU A 323 -18.45 -27.09 15.03
N ARG A 324 -17.35 -26.90 15.76
CA ARG A 324 -17.22 -27.35 17.16
C ARG A 324 -18.23 -26.62 18.04
N GLU A 325 -18.70 -27.23 19.12
CA GLU A 325 -19.72 -26.66 20.02
C GLU A 325 -19.39 -25.25 20.56
N GLN A 326 -18.10 -24.94 20.72
CA GLN A 326 -17.62 -23.65 21.24
C GLN A 326 -17.48 -22.56 20.17
N ASP A 327 -17.47 -22.93 18.89
CA ASP A 327 -17.29 -22.03 17.76
C ASP A 327 -18.64 -21.46 17.31
N LEU A 328 -18.61 -20.32 16.61
CA LEU A 328 -19.80 -19.63 16.15
C LEU A 328 -19.76 -19.46 14.63
N SER A 329 -20.90 -19.60 13.98
CA SER A 329 -21.07 -19.06 12.63
C SER A 329 -21.07 -17.52 12.69
N TRP A 330 -20.79 -16.89 11.55
CA TRP A 330 -20.86 -15.44 11.44
C TRP A 330 -22.23 -14.87 11.83
N GLU A 331 -23.32 -15.55 11.45
CA GLU A 331 -24.68 -15.12 11.77
C GLU A 331 -24.95 -15.17 13.28
N GLU A 332 -24.61 -16.28 13.95
CA GLU A 332 -24.76 -16.42 15.40
C GLU A 332 -23.92 -15.39 16.14
N PHE A 333 -22.66 -15.19 15.73
CA PHE A 333 -21.80 -14.17 16.30
C PHE A 333 -22.43 -12.78 16.20
N LEU A 334 -22.93 -12.38 15.02
CA LEU A 334 -23.59 -11.09 14.85
C LEU A 334 -24.92 -10.98 15.62
N SER A 335 -25.62 -12.09 15.88
CA SER A 335 -26.85 -12.06 16.69
C SER A 335 -26.59 -11.72 18.16
N THR A 336 -25.40 -11.99 18.70
CA THR A 336 -25.04 -11.61 20.08
C THR A 336 -25.12 -10.09 20.31
N ALA A 337 -24.89 -9.28 19.26
CA ALA A 337 -25.06 -7.83 19.33
C ALA A 337 -26.52 -7.41 19.52
N LYS A 338 -27.48 -8.21 19.00
CA LYS A 338 -28.92 -7.89 19.05
C LYS A 338 -29.52 -8.13 20.43
N GLU A 339 -28.91 -8.99 21.24
CA GLU A 339 -29.34 -9.26 22.62
C GLU A 339 -29.05 -8.08 23.55
N PHE A 340 -28.11 -7.21 23.18
CA PHE A 340 -27.75 -6.00 23.92
C PHE A 340 -27.96 -4.75 23.03
N PRO A 341 -29.21 -4.31 22.80
CA PRO A 341 -29.50 -3.19 21.91
C PRO A 341 -28.82 -1.91 22.40
N ARG A 342 -27.66 -1.62 21.82
CA ARG A 342 -26.96 -0.34 21.96
C ARG A 342 -27.42 0.61 20.87
N SER A 343 -27.19 1.90 21.09
CA SER A 343 -27.41 2.94 20.08
C SER A 343 -26.76 2.56 18.74
N ASN A 344 -27.32 3.04 17.62
CA ASN A 344 -26.70 2.96 16.29
C ASN A 344 -25.31 3.64 16.23
N CYS A 345 -24.90 4.35 17.30
CA CYS A 345 -23.55 4.85 17.51
C CYS A 345 -22.81 3.96 18.53
N TYR A 346 -21.76 3.25 18.07
CA TYR A 346 -20.79 2.60 18.96
C TYR A 346 -19.93 3.65 19.66
N SER A 347 -19.70 3.51 20.98
CA SER A 347 -18.74 4.35 21.70
C SER A 347 -17.35 3.73 21.58
N PRO A 348 -16.40 4.34 20.85
CA PRO A 348 -15.05 3.80 20.70
C PRO A 348 -14.36 3.66 22.05
N MET A 349 -13.53 2.63 22.20
CA MET A 349 -12.65 2.53 23.36
C MET A 349 -11.38 3.36 23.11
N TYR A 350 -11.24 4.45 23.85
CA TYR A 350 -10.07 5.33 23.75
C TYR A 350 -8.93 4.79 24.61
N HIS A 351 -7.74 4.68 24.02
CA HIS A 351 -6.53 4.21 24.68
C HIS A 351 -5.37 5.16 24.43
N SER A 352 -4.30 5.01 25.22
CA SER A 352 -3.06 5.73 24.99
C SER A 352 -2.45 5.43 23.61
N ILE A 353 -1.60 6.31 23.10
CA ILE A 353 -0.87 6.11 21.84
C ILE A 353 -0.03 4.81 21.84
N ASP A 354 0.46 4.40 23.01
CA ASP A 354 1.31 3.22 23.21
C ASP A 354 0.50 1.91 23.32
N ALA A 355 -0.83 1.98 23.35
CA ALA A 355 -1.68 0.79 23.43
C ALA A 355 -1.56 -0.05 22.15
N VAL A 356 -1.38 -1.36 22.32
CA VAL A 356 -1.26 -2.32 21.22
C VAL A 356 -2.60 -2.45 20.49
N THR A 357 -2.58 -2.37 19.17
CA THR A 357 -3.76 -2.51 18.29
C THR A 357 -3.69 -3.74 17.42
N ASN A 358 -2.48 -4.16 17.05
CA ASN A 358 -2.25 -5.32 16.19
C ASN A 358 -0.94 -6.02 16.58
N ILE A 359 -0.89 -7.34 16.43
CA ILE A 359 0.30 -8.16 16.57
C ILE A 359 0.55 -8.83 15.22
N LEU A 360 1.68 -8.50 14.62
CA LEU A 360 2.21 -9.15 13.42
C LEU A 360 3.37 -10.08 13.81
N PHE A 361 3.79 -10.93 12.89
CA PHE A 361 4.90 -11.86 13.13
C PHE A 361 5.98 -11.74 12.07
N SER A 362 7.24 -11.82 12.49
CA SER A 362 8.38 -12.02 11.59
C SER A 362 9.03 -13.38 11.80
N SER A 363 9.67 -13.90 10.75
CA SER A 363 10.50 -15.10 10.81
C SER A 363 11.70 -14.82 11.73
N GLY A 364 11.72 -15.46 12.90
CA GLY A 364 12.84 -15.35 13.83
C GLY A 364 14.04 -16.18 13.36
N THR A 365 15.25 -15.66 13.60
CA THR A 365 16.51 -16.39 13.35
C THR A 365 16.65 -17.68 14.17
N THR A 366 15.84 -17.84 15.22
CA THR A 366 15.82 -18.97 16.15
C THR A 366 14.73 -20.02 15.83
N GLY A 367 14.06 -19.90 14.68
CA GLY A 367 13.02 -20.84 14.23
C GLY A 367 11.61 -20.58 14.79
N LYS A 368 11.47 -19.92 15.94
CA LYS A 368 10.15 -19.45 16.44
C LYS A 368 9.81 -18.06 15.89
N PRO A 369 8.55 -17.81 15.47
CA PRO A 369 8.15 -16.48 15.00
C PRO A 369 8.21 -15.46 16.14
N LYS A 370 8.62 -14.22 15.82
CA LYS A 370 8.68 -13.11 16.77
C LYS A 370 7.43 -12.27 16.65
N ALA A 371 6.72 -12.07 17.77
CA ALA A 371 5.58 -11.15 17.82
C ALA A 371 6.06 -9.70 17.78
N ILE A 372 5.50 -8.92 16.87
CA ILE A 372 5.79 -7.51 16.65
C ILE A 372 4.49 -6.73 16.95
N PRO A 373 4.37 -6.14 18.15
CA PRO A 373 3.21 -5.33 18.50
C PRO A 373 3.27 -4.00 17.76
N TRP A 374 2.18 -3.66 17.10
CA TRP A 374 1.87 -2.32 16.63
C TRP A 374 0.99 -1.62 17.64
N THR A 375 1.25 -0.34 17.82
CA THR A 375 0.43 0.53 18.67
C THR A 375 -0.44 1.44 17.82
N GLN A 376 -1.16 2.37 18.44
CA GLN A 376 -1.91 3.39 17.71
C GLN A 376 -1.01 4.33 16.88
N LEU A 377 0.30 4.35 17.15
CA LEU A 377 1.28 5.14 16.40
C LEU A 377 1.62 4.53 15.04
N SER A 378 1.69 3.20 14.92
CA SER A 378 2.12 2.54 13.67
C SER A 378 1.23 2.91 12.47
N PRO A 379 -0.11 2.93 12.58
CA PRO A 379 -0.99 3.39 11.50
C PRO A 379 -0.75 4.84 11.07
N ILE A 380 -0.45 5.72 12.02
CA ILE A 380 -0.17 7.14 11.73
C ILE A 380 1.13 7.24 10.92
N ARG A 381 2.15 6.45 11.27
CA ARG A 381 3.42 6.41 10.54
C ARG A 381 3.26 5.87 9.12
N CYS A 382 2.54 4.76 8.94
CA CYS A 382 2.36 4.19 7.60
C CYS A 382 1.53 5.11 6.68
N ALA A 383 0.48 5.74 7.22
CA ALA A 383 -0.31 6.72 6.48
C ALA A 383 0.50 7.98 6.16
N ALA A 384 1.36 8.44 7.07
CA ALA A 384 2.26 9.56 6.82
C ALA A 384 3.26 9.26 5.67
N ASP A 385 3.83 8.05 5.62
CA ASP A 385 4.69 7.64 4.51
C ASP A 385 3.94 7.59 3.19
N SER A 386 2.73 7.04 3.19
CA SER A 386 1.93 6.92 1.97
C SER A 386 1.45 8.27 1.48
N TRP A 387 1.07 9.17 2.40
CA TRP A 387 0.70 10.55 2.10
C TRP A 387 1.90 11.34 1.54
N ALA A 388 3.09 11.20 2.13
CA ALA A 388 4.27 11.97 1.76
C ALA A 388 5.00 11.44 0.52
N HIS A 389 5.27 10.13 0.47
CA HIS A 389 6.17 9.50 -0.49
C HIS A 389 5.47 8.77 -1.62
N MET A 390 4.22 8.34 -1.41
CA MET A 390 3.39 7.76 -2.47
C MET A 390 2.32 8.73 -2.98
N ASP A 391 2.21 9.91 -2.37
CA ASP A 391 1.23 10.93 -2.72
C ASP A 391 -0.19 10.38 -2.82
N VAL A 392 -0.57 9.52 -1.86
CA VAL A 392 -1.96 9.10 -1.69
C VAL A 392 -2.77 10.34 -1.33
N GLN A 393 -3.77 10.68 -2.14
CA GLN A 393 -4.65 11.82 -1.92
C GLN A 393 -6.09 11.35 -1.70
N ALA A 394 -6.90 12.22 -1.09
CA ALA A 394 -8.34 11.99 -1.03
C ALA A 394 -8.90 11.79 -2.44
N GLY A 395 -9.76 10.78 -2.60
CA GLY A 395 -10.32 10.38 -3.90
C GLY A 395 -9.46 9.44 -4.75
N ASP A 396 -8.21 9.13 -4.35
CA ASP A 396 -7.45 8.05 -4.98
C ASP A 396 -8.09 6.68 -4.71
N VAL A 397 -7.81 5.72 -5.60
CA VAL A 397 -8.19 4.31 -5.44
C VAL A 397 -6.90 3.50 -5.26
N PHE A 398 -6.68 3.03 -4.04
CA PHE A 398 -5.45 2.37 -3.59
C PHE A 398 -5.63 0.85 -3.56
N CYS A 399 -4.83 0.12 -4.34
CA CYS A 399 -4.88 -1.34 -4.39
C CYS A 399 -3.51 -1.93 -4.07
N TRP A 400 -3.46 -2.91 -3.16
CA TRP A 400 -2.27 -3.73 -2.92
C TRP A 400 -2.69 -5.20 -2.78
N PRO A 401 -2.25 -6.10 -3.68
CA PRO A 401 -2.56 -7.52 -3.56
C PRO A 401 -1.74 -8.16 -2.43
N THR A 402 -2.32 -8.25 -1.23
CA THR A 402 -1.69 -8.78 -0.01
C THR A 402 -2.74 -9.43 0.91
N ASN A 403 -2.33 -9.94 2.07
CA ASN A 403 -3.22 -10.38 3.16
C ASN A 403 -2.91 -9.61 4.46
N LEU A 404 -3.73 -9.78 5.50
CA LEU A 404 -3.55 -9.13 6.81
C LEU A 404 -2.32 -9.63 7.58
N GLY A 405 -1.90 -10.88 7.36
CA GLY A 405 -0.74 -11.47 8.03
C GLY A 405 0.60 -10.82 7.68
N TRP A 406 0.66 -10.07 6.58
CA TRP A 406 1.80 -9.24 6.21
C TRP A 406 1.54 -7.78 6.56
N ALA A 407 2.59 -7.03 6.92
CA ALA A 407 2.47 -5.61 7.28
C ALA A 407 1.71 -4.77 6.24
N MET A 408 1.86 -5.08 4.95
CA MET A 408 1.17 -4.36 3.88
C MET A 408 -0.36 -4.48 3.92
N GLY A 409 -0.93 -5.51 4.55
CA GLY A 409 -2.38 -5.62 4.73
C GLY A 409 -2.93 -4.46 5.59
N PRO A 410 -2.53 -4.38 6.87
CA PRO A 410 -2.86 -3.24 7.72
C PRO A 410 -2.42 -1.89 7.15
N VAL A 411 -1.23 -1.79 6.54
CA VAL A 411 -0.78 -0.53 5.88
C VAL A 411 -1.79 -0.09 4.83
N SER A 412 -2.26 -0.99 3.96
CA SER A 412 -3.21 -0.64 2.88
C SER A 412 -4.53 -0.09 3.44
N VAL A 413 -5.03 -0.67 4.54
CA VAL A 413 -6.23 -0.19 5.22
C VAL A 413 -6.03 1.24 5.74
N TYR A 414 -4.95 1.47 6.50
CA TYR A 414 -4.70 2.77 7.13
C TYR A 414 -4.30 3.86 6.14
N SER A 415 -3.42 3.54 5.20
CA SER A 415 -2.98 4.47 4.15
C SER A 415 -4.11 4.92 3.24
N SER A 416 -5.14 4.09 3.08
CA SER A 416 -6.35 4.48 2.36
C SER A 416 -7.26 5.35 3.24
N LEU A 417 -7.70 4.82 4.38
CA LEU A 417 -8.80 5.41 5.15
C LEU A 417 -8.40 6.65 5.95
N LEU A 418 -7.16 6.76 6.42
CA LEU A 418 -6.68 7.95 7.15
C LEU A 418 -6.42 9.15 6.23
N VAL A 419 -6.27 8.93 4.93
CA VAL A 419 -6.02 9.97 3.92
C VAL A 419 -7.28 10.27 3.09
N GLY A 420 -8.34 9.48 3.26
CA GLY A 420 -9.60 9.64 2.54
C GLY A 420 -9.59 9.08 1.11
N ALA A 421 -8.67 8.15 0.82
CA ALA A 421 -8.70 7.35 -0.39
C ALA A 421 -9.67 6.16 -0.24
N THR A 422 -9.99 5.54 -1.38
CA THR A 422 -10.80 4.30 -1.47
C THR A 422 -9.87 3.10 -1.47
N LEU A 423 -10.11 2.12 -0.59
CA LEU A 423 -9.39 0.85 -0.58
C LEU A 423 -9.97 -0.09 -1.65
N ALA A 424 -9.13 -0.61 -2.55
CA ALA A 424 -9.53 -1.56 -3.58
C ALA A 424 -9.05 -2.98 -3.25
N LEU A 425 -10.00 -3.91 -3.15
CA LEU A 425 -9.76 -5.31 -2.77
C LEU A 425 -10.16 -6.27 -3.91
N TYR A 426 -9.28 -7.20 -4.25
CA TYR A 426 -9.61 -8.30 -5.15
C TYR A 426 -9.63 -9.60 -4.35
N HIS A 427 -10.80 -10.23 -4.24
CA HIS A 427 -10.94 -11.46 -3.47
C HIS A 427 -10.55 -12.67 -4.34
N GLY A 428 -9.25 -12.90 -4.47
CA GLY A 428 -8.71 -14.08 -5.16
C GLY A 428 -7.27 -13.93 -5.60
N SER A 429 -6.88 -14.66 -6.65
CA SER A 429 -5.49 -14.69 -7.09
C SER A 429 -5.11 -13.42 -7.89
N PRO A 430 -4.06 -12.68 -7.48
CA PRO A 430 -3.60 -11.52 -8.23
C PRO A 430 -2.81 -11.90 -9.51
N LEU A 431 -2.63 -13.20 -9.80
CA LEU A 431 -1.78 -13.68 -10.89
C LEU A 431 -2.46 -13.68 -12.27
N GLY A 432 -3.80 -13.57 -12.31
CA GLY A 432 -4.59 -13.75 -13.53
C GLY A 432 -5.12 -12.44 -14.12
N HIS A 433 -5.70 -12.55 -15.33
CA HIS A 433 -6.31 -11.44 -16.05
C HIS A 433 -7.44 -10.75 -15.26
N GLY A 434 -8.23 -11.52 -14.50
CA GLY A 434 -9.34 -10.99 -13.69
C GLY A 434 -8.89 -9.92 -12.68
N PHE A 435 -7.72 -10.09 -12.05
CA PHE A 435 -7.13 -9.07 -11.18
C PHE A 435 -6.80 -7.79 -11.96
N GLY A 436 -6.13 -7.92 -13.11
CA GLY A 436 -5.80 -6.76 -13.93
C GLY A 436 -7.03 -6.04 -14.46
N LYS A 437 -8.08 -6.78 -14.80
CA LYS A 437 -9.38 -6.23 -15.20
C LYS A 437 -10.07 -5.51 -14.03
N PHE A 438 -9.99 -6.05 -12.81
CA PHE A 438 -10.44 -5.34 -11.62
C PHE A 438 -9.68 -4.02 -11.42
N VAL A 439 -8.35 -4.02 -11.52
CA VAL A 439 -7.52 -2.80 -11.41
C VAL A 439 -7.98 -1.72 -12.39
N GLN A 440 -8.27 -2.11 -13.65
CA GLN A 440 -8.81 -1.21 -14.66
C GLN A 440 -10.22 -0.70 -14.30
N ASP A 441 -11.14 -1.62 -14.03
CA ASP A 441 -12.57 -1.33 -13.86
C ASP A 441 -12.85 -0.55 -12.58
N ALA A 442 -12.11 -0.82 -11.50
CA ALA A 442 -12.17 -0.08 -10.24
C ALA A 442 -11.51 1.31 -10.33
N GLY A 443 -10.78 1.59 -11.42
CA GLY A 443 -10.11 2.86 -11.63
C GLY A 443 -8.95 3.09 -10.67
N VAL A 444 -8.18 2.05 -10.34
CA VAL A 444 -7.02 2.12 -9.45
C VAL A 444 -6.06 3.21 -9.93
N THR A 445 -5.70 4.12 -9.01
CA THR A 445 -4.73 5.20 -9.24
C THR A 445 -3.38 4.89 -8.61
N ILE A 446 -3.34 4.07 -7.57
CA ILE A 446 -2.10 3.64 -6.91
C ILE A 446 -2.13 2.11 -6.79
N LEU A 447 -1.20 1.45 -7.47
CA LEU A 447 -1.08 0.00 -7.46
C LEU A 447 0.23 -0.44 -6.79
N GLY A 448 0.09 -1.08 -5.64
CA GLY A 448 1.16 -1.81 -4.98
C GLY A 448 1.43 -3.17 -5.62
N THR A 449 2.67 -3.63 -5.55
CA THR A 449 3.09 -4.94 -6.06
C THR A 449 4.33 -5.45 -5.33
N ILE A 450 4.76 -6.65 -5.71
CA ILE A 450 6.07 -7.21 -5.41
C ILE A 450 6.73 -7.67 -6.73
N PRO A 451 8.07 -7.71 -6.83
CA PRO A 451 8.76 -8.08 -8.06
C PRO A 451 8.31 -9.41 -8.68
N SER A 452 8.13 -10.46 -7.87
CA SER A 452 7.64 -11.76 -8.34
C SER A 452 6.25 -11.74 -8.99
N LEU A 453 5.35 -10.84 -8.56
CA LEU A 453 4.05 -10.64 -9.22
C LEU A 453 4.24 -10.00 -10.60
N VAL A 454 5.05 -8.95 -10.70
CA VAL A 454 5.32 -8.24 -11.95
C VAL A 454 5.93 -9.18 -12.98
N LYS A 455 6.93 -9.96 -12.56
CA LYS A 455 7.54 -10.99 -13.39
C LYS A 455 6.50 -11.99 -13.91
N THR A 456 5.61 -12.48 -13.04
CA THR A 456 4.57 -13.42 -13.44
C THR A 456 3.59 -12.79 -14.44
N TRP A 457 3.17 -11.54 -14.21
CA TRP A 457 2.29 -10.83 -15.14
C TRP A 457 2.91 -10.63 -16.51
N LYS A 458 4.21 -10.31 -16.55
CA LYS A 458 4.99 -10.18 -17.78
C LYS A 458 5.10 -11.52 -18.52
N ASP A 459 5.58 -12.55 -17.84
CA ASP A 459 5.91 -13.85 -18.44
C ASP A 459 4.65 -14.57 -18.95
N THR A 460 3.54 -14.46 -18.22
CA THR A 460 2.25 -15.07 -18.61
C THR A 460 1.43 -14.22 -19.57
N ARG A 461 1.83 -12.96 -19.79
CA ARG A 461 1.10 -11.98 -20.62
C ARG A 461 -0.35 -11.76 -20.19
N CYS A 462 -0.69 -12.08 -18.94
CA CYS A 462 -2.08 -12.05 -18.46
C CYS A 462 -2.66 -10.62 -18.37
N MET A 463 -1.83 -9.58 -18.47
CA MET A 463 -2.26 -8.18 -18.43
C MET A 463 -2.45 -7.55 -19.82
N GLU A 464 -2.31 -8.31 -20.90
CA GLU A 464 -2.52 -7.79 -22.26
C GLU A 464 -3.96 -7.36 -22.50
N GLY A 465 -4.13 -6.30 -23.31
CA GLY A 465 -5.44 -5.72 -23.62
C GLY A 465 -6.04 -4.84 -22.52
N LEU A 466 -5.42 -4.77 -21.34
CA LEU A 466 -5.88 -3.92 -20.24
C LEU A 466 -5.36 -2.49 -20.36
N ASN A 467 -6.19 -1.56 -19.91
CA ASN A 467 -5.89 -0.14 -19.84
C ASN A 467 -5.57 0.29 -18.41
N TRP A 468 -4.28 0.41 -18.11
CA TRP A 468 -3.78 0.89 -16.81
C TRP A 468 -3.37 2.37 -16.82
N THR A 469 -3.83 3.16 -17.79
CA THR A 469 -3.41 4.57 -17.91
C THR A 469 -3.98 5.49 -16.82
N LYS A 470 -4.94 5.02 -16.01
CA LYS A 470 -5.44 5.74 -14.83
C LYS A 470 -4.46 5.69 -13.65
N ILE A 471 -3.55 4.72 -13.64
CA ILE A 471 -2.53 4.60 -12.59
C ILE A 471 -1.65 5.84 -12.62
N ARG A 472 -1.56 6.52 -11.48
CA ARG A 472 -0.65 7.64 -11.23
C ARG A 472 0.71 7.13 -10.79
N TYR A 473 0.72 6.15 -9.89
CA TYR A 473 1.92 5.60 -9.26
C TYR A 473 1.82 4.10 -9.07
N PHE A 474 2.94 3.40 -9.26
CA PHE A 474 3.12 2.06 -8.74
C PHE A 474 4.00 2.12 -7.48
N ALA A 475 3.91 1.10 -6.64
CA ALA A 475 4.89 0.89 -5.57
C ALA A 475 5.29 -0.58 -5.45
N SER A 476 6.55 -0.84 -5.16
CA SER A 476 7.12 -2.19 -5.00
C SER A 476 7.82 -2.31 -3.65
N THR A 477 7.70 -3.48 -3.00
CA THR A 477 8.42 -3.78 -1.76
C THR A 477 8.61 -5.29 -1.59
N GLY A 478 9.38 -5.69 -0.57
CA GLY A 478 9.51 -7.09 -0.13
C GLY A 478 10.57 -7.92 -0.86
N GLU A 479 10.89 -7.62 -2.12
CA GLU A 479 11.93 -8.31 -2.89
C GLU A 479 12.78 -7.29 -3.67
N THR A 480 13.92 -7.73 -4.22
CA THR A 480 14.72 -6.90 -5.12
C THR A 480 14.10 -6.87 -6.51
N SER A 481 13.78 -5.68 -7.00
CA SER A 481 13.20 -5.50 -8.33
C SER A 481 14.18 -5.78 -9.47
N ASN A 482 13.64 -6.16 -10.62
CA ASN A 482 14.39 -6.37 -11.85
C ASN A 482 14.06 -5.23 -12.83
N VAL A 483 15.09 -4.64 -13.44
CA VAL A 483 14.94 -3.48 -14.33
C VAL A 483 14.00 -3.76 -15.51
N ASP A 484 14.04 -4.95 -16.12
CA ASP A 484 13.18 -5.30 -17.24
C ASP A 484 11.72 -5.52 -16.80
N ASP A 485 11.49 -6.07 -15.60
CA ASP A 485 10.15 -6.23 -15.03
C ASP A 485 9.52 -4.88 -14.70
N ASP A 486 10.28 -3.98 -14.08
CA ASP A 486 9.81 -2.63 -13.76
C ASP A 486 9.58 -1.80 -15.03
N LEU A 487 10.49 -1.90 -16.01
CA LEU A 487 10.34 -1.27 -17.31
C LEU A 487 9.06 -1.75 -18.01
N TRP A 488 8.77 -3.05 -17.95
CA TRP A 488 7.53 -3.61 -18.47
C TRP A 488 6.32 -3.02 -17.75
N LEU A 489 6.32 -3.00 -16.42
CA LEU A 489 5.20 -2.49 -15.61
C LEU A 489 4.93 -1.02 -15.91
N SER A 490 5.95 -0.16 -15.81
CA SER A 490 5.84 1.27 -16.09
C SER A 490 5.42 1.54 -17.53
N SER A 491 5.81 0.70 -18.51
CA SER A 491 5.37 0.87 -19.90
C SER A 491 3.84 0.76 -20.05
N ARG A 492 3.14 0.03 -19.16
CA ARG A 492 1.69 -0.16 -19.21
C ARG A 492 0.89 1.11 -18.91
N SER A 493 1.54 2.12 -18.32
CA SER A 493 0.89 3.38 -17.90
C SER A 493 1.55 4.64 -18.46
N TYR A 494 2.28 4.55 -19.58
CA TYR A 494 3.11 5.66 -20.11
C TYR A 494 4.20 6.10 -19.13
N TYR A 495 4.90 5.13 -18.55
CA TYR A 495 6.07 5.36 -17.71
C TYR A 495 5.80 6.20 -16.47
N LYS A 496 4.62 6.02 -15.88
CA LYS A 496 4.33 6.53 -14.54
C LYS A 496 5.29 5.90 -13.54
N PRO A 497 5.70 6.64 -12.50
CA PRO A 497 6.78 6.17 -11.67
C PRO A 497 6.31 5.02 -10.78
N LEU A 498 7.19 4.04 -10.69
CA LEU A 498 7.27 3.00 -9.69
C LEU A 498 8.15 3.48 -8.54
N PHE A 499 7.59 3.52 -7.35
CA PHE A 499 8.31 3.84 -6.12
C PHE A 499 8.76 2.56 -5.42
N GLU A 500 10.07 2.37 -5.33
CA GLU A 500 10.65 1.32 -4.51
C GLU A 500 10.53 1.68 -3.03
N CYS A 501 10.06 0.75 -2.21
CA CYS A 501 9.89 0.93 -0.77
C CYS A 501 10.68 -0.15 -0.03
N CYS A 502 11.57 0.24 0.88
CA CYS A 502 12.26 -0.69 1.76
C CYS A 502 12.00 -0.31 3.21
N GLY A 503 11.25 -1.17 3.89
CA GLY A 503 10.77 -0.99 5.25
C GLY A 503 10.77 -2.28 6.03
N GLY A 504 10.02 -2.29 7.13
CA GLY A 504 9.89 -3.48 7.97
C GLY A 504 8.63 -3.47 8.81
N THR A 505 8.16 -4.67 9.14
CA THR A 505 7.04 -4.88 10.06
C THR A 505 7.27 -4.17 11.39
N GLU A 506 8.51 -4.13 11.89
CA GLU A 506 8.90 -3.48 13.14
C GLU A 506 8.71 -1.97 13.14
N LEU A 507 8.73 -1.33 11.96
CA LEU A 507 8.54 0.12 11.84
C LEU A 507 7.08 0.51 11.63
N GLY A 508 6.32 -0.33 10.93
CA GLY A 508 5.09 0.09 10.27
C GLY A 508 5.33 1.21 9.26
N SER A 509 6.48 1.21 8.58
CA SER A 509 6.97 2.31 7.74
C SER A 509 8.20 1.87 6.92
N SER A 510 8.69 2.72 6.00
CA SER A 510 9.91 2.53 5.21
C SER A 510 11.13 3.26 5.81
N PHE A 511 12.33 2.73 5.61
CA PHE A 511 13.61 3.42 5.87
C PHE A 511 14.03 4.29 4.68
N ILE A 512 13.85 3.76 3.47
CA ILE A 512 14.23 4.37 2.20
C ILE A 512 13.13 4.07 1.17
N VAL A 513 12.81 5.05 0.34
CA VAL A 513 11.60 5.05 -0.48
C VAL A 513 11.75 5.86 -1.77
N GLY A 514 10.90 5.59 -2.75
CA GLY A 514 10.64 6.48 -3.90
C GLY A 514 9.97 7.78 -3.48
N SER A 515 9.98 8.80 -4.34
CA SER A 515 9.34 10.08 -4.03
C SER A 515 8.86 10.79 -5.30
N PRO A 516 7.65 11.35 -5.31
CA PRO A 516 7.10 12.05 -6.47
C PRO A 516 7.79 13.40 -6.74
N VAL A 517 8.70 13.84 -5.87
CA VAL A 517 9.48 15.08 -6.04
C VAL A 517 10.96 14.83 -6.32
N GLN A 518 11.34 13.58 -6.62
CA GLN A 518 12.71 13.19 -7.00
C GLN A 518 12.69 12.33 -8.28
N PRO A 519 13.75 12.38 -9.13
CA PRO A 519 13.88 11.46 -10.25
C PRO A 519 13.87 9.99 -9.78
N GLN A 520 13.25 9.11 -10.58
CA GLN A 520 13.17 7.68 -10.29
C GLN A 520 13.98 6.86 -11.31
N ALA A 521 14.61 5.80 -10.82
CA ALA A 521 15.30 4.78 -11.60
C ALA A 521 14.75 3.40 -11.22
N PHE A 522 14.72 2.46 -12.17
CA PHE A 522 14.19 1.12 -11.92
C PHE A 522 15.07 0.36 -10.91
N GLY A 523 14.44 -0.40 -10.01
CA GLY A 523 15.11 -1.12 -8.92
C GLY A 523 15.94 -0.24 -7.97
N ALA A 524 15.63 1.05 -7.85
CA ALA A 524 16.37 1.98 -7.00
C ALA A 524 15.46 2.86 -6.15
N PHE A 525 15.93 3.17 -4.94
CA PHE A 525 15.29 4.15 -4.07
C PHE A 525 15.79 5.56 -4.37
N SER A 526 14.96 6.58 -4.11
CA SER A 526 15.31 7.97 -4.40
C SER A 526 15.62 8.81 -3.15
N THR A 527 15.11 8.41 -1.97
CA THR A 527 15.28 9.20 -0.75
C THR A 527 15.05 8.41 0.52
N ALA A 528 15.58 8.90 1.65
CA ALA A 528 15.22 8.38 2.97
C ALA A 528 13.76 8.71 3.32
N SER A 529 13.12 7.86 4.11
CA SER A 529 11.80 8.17 4.64
C SER A 529 11.86 9.39 5.58
N MET A 530 10.74 10.12 5.65
CA MET A 530 10.57 11.28 6.52
C MET A 530 9.94 10.92 7.86
N THR A 531 9.47 9.68 8.02
CA THR A 531 8.80 9.20 9.24
C THR A 531 9.75 8.42 10.16
N THR A 532 10.82 7.84 9.62
CA THR A 532 11.88 7.22 10.40
C THR A 532 12.92 8.25 10.83
N GLY A 533 12.90 8.64 12.10
CA GLY A 533 13.92 9.54 12.68
C GLY A 533 15.36 9.01 12.49
N GLN A 534 16.32 9.93 12.56
CA GLN A 534 17.73 9.87 12.12
C GLN A 534 18.64 8.70 12.59
N LYS A 535 18.13 7.63 13.20
CA LYS A 535 18.92 6.48 13.67
C LYS A 535 18.39 5.15 13.13
N ILE A 536 18.51 4.96 11.83
CA ILE A 536 18.81 3.63 11.33
C ILE A 536 20.27 3.63 10.93
N SER A 537 21.08 2.96 11.76
CA SER A 537 22.42 2.55 11.33
C SER A 537 22.22 1.67 10.10
N LEU A 538 22.68 2.16 8.94
CA LEU A 538 22.75 1.46 7.65
C LEU A 538 23.60 0.17 7.68
N ALA A 539 23.94 -0.35 8.86
CA ALA A 539 24.68 -1.59 9.05
C ALA A 539 23.90 -2.86 8.68
N LEU A 540 22.66 -2.75 8.20
CA LEU A 540 21.83 -3.88 7.74
C LEU A 540 21.58 -3.91 6.23
N VAL A 541 22.22 -3.02 5.45
CA VAL A 541 22.11 -3.04 3.97
C VAL A 541 23.51 -2.92 3.33
N LYS A 542 24.43 -3.80 3.74
CA LYS A 542 25.63 -4.13 2.98
C LYS A 542 25.77 -5.63 2.84
#